data_AF-A0A3N1GII1-F1
#
_entry.id   AF-A0A3N1GII1-F1
#
_cell.length_a   1.000
_cell.length_b   1.000
_cell.length_c   1.000
_cell.angle_alpha   90.00
_cell.angle_beta   90.00
_cell.angle_gamma   90.00
#
_symmetry.space_group_name_H-M   'P 1'
#
loop_
_entity.id
_entity.type
_entity.pdbx_description
1 polymer ?
#
loop_
_entity_poly.entity_id
_entity_poly.type
_entity_poly.pdbx_seq_one_letter_code
_entity_poly.pdbx_strand_id
1 'polypeptide(L)'
;MAAEELRTAVQRLLAQVGHWETGRWAVSAGAGTRGDLVHTLVQRLADLGAEAERRPHREVPREADTTLPDQLRVMTGDLLAVPAADELLAQAAAAIRTAREAL
;
A
#
# COMPACT_ATOMS: atom_id res chain seq x y z
N MET A 1 -1.95 19.37 -0.43
CA MET A 1 -2.95 18.66 0.41
C MET A 1 -2.86 17.15 0.23
N ALA A 2 -2.59 16.66 -0.99
CA ALA A 2 -2.54 15.23 -1.30
C ALA A 2 -1.59 14.40 -0.42
N ALA A 3 -0.40 14.93 -0.08
CA ALA A 3 0.53 14.24 0.82
C ALA A 3 -0.05 13.95 2.21
N GLU A 4 -0.86 14.88 2.76
CA GLU A 4 -1.46 14.70 4.08
C GLU A 4 -2.63 13.71 4.05
N GLU A 5 -3.40 13.73 2.96
CA GLU A 5 -4.42 12.72 2.71
C GLU A 5 -3.81 11.31 2.60
N LEU A 6 -2.68 11.18 1.90
CA LEU A 6 -1.94 9.92 1.81
C LEU A 6 -1.46 9.45 3.19
N ARG A 7 -0.86 10.34 4.00
CA ARG A 7 -0.44 10.02 5.38
C ARG A 7 -1.60 9.54 6.24
N THR A 8 -2.73 10.24 6.18
CA THR A 8 -3.93 9.87 6.92
C THR A 8 -4.47 8.52 6.46
N ALA A 9 -4.53 8.27 5.15
CA ALA A 9 -5.01 7.02 4.60
C ALA A 9 -4.13 5.83 5.04
N VAL A 10 -2.80 5.94 4.93
CA VAL A 10 -1.90 4.86 5.32
C VAL A 10 -1.94 4.59 6.83
N GLN A 11 -2.00 5.62 7.67
CA GLN A 11 -2.12 5.45 9.12
C GLN A 11 -3.38 4.66 9.50
N ARG A 12 -4.52 4.96 8.87
CA ARG A 12 -5.78 4.23 9.12
C ARG A 12 -5.73 2.77 8.67
N LEU A 13 -5.05 2.48 7.55
CA LEU A 13 -4.85 1.10 7.11
C LEU A 13 -3.91 0.36 8.07
N LEU A 14 -2.77 0.96 8.42
CA LEU A 14 -1.81 0.36 9.34
C LEU A 14 -2.41 0.08 10.73
N ALA A 15 -3.28 0.96 11.23
CA ALA A 15 -4.00 0.72 12.47
C ALA A 15 -4.95 -0.49 12.38
N GLN A 16 -5.53 -0.75 11.20
CA GLN A 16 -6.43 -1.87 10.97
C GLN A 16 -5.70 -3.21 10.81
N VAL A 17 -4.55 -3.23 10.12
CA VAL A 17 -3.87 -4.48 9.73
C VAL A 17 -2.59 -4.77 10.52
N GLY A 18 -2.06 -3.79 11.25
CA GLY A 18 -0.74 -3.89 11.90
C GLY A 18 -0.64 -4.93 13.01
N HIS A 19 -1.77 -5.45 13.49
CA HIS A 19 -1.86 -6.48 14.54
C HIS A 19 -2.37 -7.83 14.00
N TRP A 20 -2.46 -7.99 12.67
CA TRP A 20 -2.99 -9.21 12.07
C TRP A 20 -1.96 -10.33 12.04
N GLU A 21 -2.38 -11.49 12.53
CA GLU A 21 -1.63 -12.74 12.44
C GLU A 21 -1.98 -13.51 11.16
N THR A 22 -1.19 -14.54 10.84
CA THR A 22 -1.30 -15.35 9.60
C THR A 22 -2.74 -15.79 9.29
N GLY A 23 -3.51 -16.23 10.29
CA GLY A 23 -4.89 -16.67 10.08
C GLY A 23 -5.82 -15.56 9.59
N ARG A 24 -5.59 -14.32 10.01
CA ARG A 24 -6.39 -13.16 9.59
C ARG A 24 -6.08 -12.75 8.15
N TRP A 25 -4.81 -12.88 7.74
CA TRP A 25 -4.33 -12.62 6.39
C TRP A 25 -4.86 -13.61 5.36
N ALA A 26 -4.98 -14.89 5.74
CA ALA A 26 -5.49 -15.96 4.88
C ALA A 26 -7.01 -15.92 4.64
N VAL A 27 -7.75 -15.02 5.30
CA VAL A 27 -9.20 -14.87 5.07
C VAL A 27 -9.46 -14.39 3.65
N SER A 28 -10.45 -14.99 3.00
CA SER A 28 -10.88 -14.62 1.66
C SER A 28 -11.33 -13.16 1.56
N ALA A 29 -10.86 -12.47 0.52
CA ALA A 29 -11.25 -11.11 0.16
C ALA A 29 -11.25 -10.97 -1.37
N GLY A 30 -12.42 -10.73 -1.95
CA GLY A 30 -12.59 -10.66 -3.40
C GLY A 30 -12.19 -11.97 -4.09
N ALA A 31 -11.24 -11.89 -5.02
CA ALA A 31 -10.75 -13.03 -5.81
C ALA A 31 -9.60 -13.82 -5.14
N GLY A 32 -9.10 -13.37 -3.99
CA GLY A 32 -7.97 -13.98 -3.30
C GLY A 32 -8.13 -13.91 -1.79
N THR A 33 -7.02 -13.73 -1.09
CA THR A 33 -6.98 -13.49 0.36
C THR A 33 -6.79 -12.00 0.67
N ARG A 34 -7.00 -11.62 1.93
CA ARG A 34 -6.63 -10.28 2.42
C ARG A 34 -5.15 -9.98 2.24
N GLY A 35 -4.29 -11.00 2.36
CA GLY A 35 -2.86 -10.91 2.06
C GLY A 35 -2.62 -10.50 0.61
N ASP A 36 -3.28 -11.16 -0.34
CA ASP A 36 -3.14 -10.89 -1.78
C ASP A 36 -3.62 -9.48 -2.15
N LEU A 37 -4.71 -9.04 -1.53
CA LEU A 37 -5.24 -7.70 -1.72
C LEU A 37 -4.22 -6.64 -1.26
N VAL A 38 -3.63 -6.81 -0.07
CA VAL A 38 -2.66 -5.85 0.46
C VAL A 38 -1.32 -5.94 -0.28
N HIS A 39 -0.88 -7.12 -0.72
CA HIS A 39 0.31 -7.24 -1.57
C HIS A 39 0.12 -6.54 -2.91
N THR A 40 -1.06 -6.66 -3.53
CA THR A 40 -1.40 -5.91 -4.75
C THR A 40 -1.35 -4.40 -4.51
N LEU A 41 -1.81 -3.93 -3.35
CA LEU A 41 -1.68 -2.53 -2.95
C LEU A 41 -0.21 -2.11 -2.80
N VAL A 42 0.63 -2.94 -2.16
CA VAL A 42 2.08 -2.68 -2.03
C VAL A 42 2.72 -2.56 -3.41
N GLN A 43 2.42 -3.47 -4.35
CA GLN A 43 2.89 -3.37 -5.74
C GLN A 43 2.45 -2.05 -6.38
N ARG A 44 1.17 -1.66 -6.23
CA ARG A 44 0.65 -0.42 -6.80
C ARG A 44 1.38 0.81 -6.25
N LEU A 45 1.71 0.83 -4.96
CA LEU A 45 2.49 1.92 -4.36
C LEU A 45 3.92 1.97 -4.90
N ALA A 46 4.55 0.82 -5.09
CA ALA A 46 5.88 0.73 -5.71
C ALA A 46 5.89 1.24 -7.15
N ASP A 47 4.88 0.90 -7.95
CA ASP A 47 4.73 1.40 -9.32
C ASP A 47 4.59 2.93 -9.35
N LEU A 48 3.76 3.51 -8.47
CA LEU A 48 3.61 4.96 -8.35
C LEU A 48 4.92 5.65 -7.92
N GLY A 49 5.70 5.01 -7.04
CA GLY A 49 7.05 5.47 -6.69
C GLY A 49 8.00 5.44 -7.89
N ALA A 50 7.97 4.36 -8.68
CA ALA A 50 8.76 4.26 -9.90
C ALA A 50 8.36 5.33 -10.93
N GLU A 51 7.08 5.62 -11.09
CA GLU A 51 6.59 6.72 -11.95
C GLU A 51 7.12 8.09 -11.47
N ALA A 52 7.03 8.37 -10.17
CA ALA A 52 7.53 9.62 -9.58
C ALA A 52 9.05 9.78 -9.79
N GLU A 53 9.81 8.69 -9.71
CA GLU A 53 11.26 8.68 -9.94
C GLU A 53 11.66 8.58 -11.42
N ARG A 54 10.70 8.38 -12.34
CA ARG A 54 10.93 8.04 -13.76
C ARG A 54 11.83 6.81 -13.94
N ARG A 55 11.53 5.75 -13.21
CA ARG A 55 12.24 4.46 -13.24
C ARG A 55 11.32 3.34 -13.74
N PRO A 56 11.88 2.25 -14.28
CA PRO A 56 11.09 1.09 -14.68
C PRO A 56 10.37 0.46 -13.49
N HIS A 57 9.14 -0.03 -13.72
CA HIS A 57 8.40 -0.79 -12.72
C HIS A 57 9.09 -2.12 -12.45
N ARG A 58 9.02 -2.59 -11.21
CA ARG A 58 9.60 -3.85 -10.76
C ARG A 58 8.60 -4.57 -9.88
N GLU A 59 8.53 -5.89 -9.99
CA GLU A 59 7.75 -6.69 -9.04
C GLU A 59 8.32 -6.56 -7.64
N VAL A 60 7.42 -6.36 -6.67
CA VAL A 60 7.70 -6.44 -5.25
C VAL A 60 7.68 -7.92 -4.85
N PRO A 61 8.80 -8.46 -4.33
CA PRO A 61 8.85 -9.85 -3.88
C PRO A 61 7.75 -10.16 -2.86
N ARG A 62 7.14 -11.35 -3.01
CA ARG A 62 6.11 -11.83 -2.10
C ARG A 62 6.76 -12.51 -0.89
N GLU A 63 6.77 -11.79 0.22
CA GLU A 63 7.19 -12.29 1.53
C GLU A 63 5.99 -12.77 2.35
N ALA A 64 6.23 -13.24 3.58
CA ALA A 64 5.17 -13.62 4.51
C ALA A 64 4.21 -12.44 4.80
N ASP A 65 2.91 -12.71 4.83
CA ASP A 65 1.86 -11.68 4.98
C ASP A 65 1.97 -10.83 6.24
N THR A 66 2.56 -11.37 7.29
CA THR A 66 2.83 -10.64 8.53
C THR A 66 3.80 -9.47 8.34
N THR A 67 4.53 -9.42 7.22
CA THR A 67 5.45 -8.31 6.86
C THR A 67 4.78 -7.20 6.04
N LEU A 68 3.56 -7.41 5.53
CA LEU A 68 2.85 -6.44 4.69
C LEU A 68 2.67 -5.05 5.35
N PRO A 69 2.39 -4.93 6.67
CA PRO A 69 2.34 -3.62 7.32
C PRO A 69 3.66 -2.84 7.21
N ASP A 70 4.80 -3.52 7.28
CA ASP A 70 6.11 -2.89 7.13
C ASP A 70 6.38 -2.50 5.68
N GLN A 71 6.05 -3.35 4.72
CA GLN A 71 6.14 -3.01 3.30
C GLN A 71 5.30 -1.77 2.96
N LEU A 72 4.08 -1.64 3.51
CA LEU A 72 3.25 -0.45 3.35
C LEU A 72 3.93 0.81 3.91
N ARG A 73 4.57 0.74 5.08
CA ARG A 73 5.32 1.85 5.68
C ARG A 73 6.47 2.28 4.77
N VAL A 74 7.24 1.33 4.26
CA VAL A 74 8.40 1.61 3.39
C VAL A 74 7.93 2.25 2.08
N MET A 75 7.01 1.61 1.34
CA MET A 75 6.58 2.13 0.04
C MET A 75 5.91 3.51 0.13
N THR A 76 5.09 3.74 1.16
CA THR A 76 4.51 5.08 1.35
C THR A 76 5.52 6.12 1.82
N GLY A 77 6.50 5.72 2.65
CA GLY A 77 7.62 6.57 3.06
C GLY A 77 8.46 7.01 1.87
N ASP A 78 8.83 6.07 1.00
CA ASP A 78 9.62 6.32 -0.21
C ASP A 78 8.87 7.26 -1.16
N LEU A 79 7.58 7.00 -1.41
CA LEU A 79 6.74 7.85 -2.26
C LEU A 79 6.59 9.28 -1.71
N LEU A 80 6.52 9.44 -0.38
CA LEU A 80 6.45 10.76 0.28
C LEU A 80 7.81 11.47 0.35
N ALA A 81 8.93 10.75 0.18
CA ALA A 81 10.28 11.30 0.23
C ALA A 81 10.73 11.88 -1.12
N VAL A 82 10.08 11.50 -2.23
CA VAL A 82 10.36 12.02 -3.57
C VAL A 82 9.42 13.19 -3.91
N PRO A 83 9.83 14.12 -4.80
CA PRO A 83 8.97 15.21 -5.26
C PRO A 83 7.91 14.70 -6.25
N ALA A 84 6.97 13.89 -5.76
CA ALA A 84 5.87 13.34 -6.54
C ALA A 84 4.83 14.42 -6.88
N ALA A 85 4.18 14.27 -8.05
CA ALA A 85 3.05 15.08 -8.42
C ALA A 85 1.84 14.82 -7.51
N ASP A 86 1.03 15.84 -7.22
CA ASP A 86 -0.14 15.72 -6.34
C ASP A 86 -1.14 14.67 -6.86
N GLU A 87 -1.22 14.48 -8.18
CA GLU A 87 -2.04 13.46 -8.82
C GLU A 87 -1.60 12.04 -8.47
N LEU A 88 -0.29 11.77 -8.38
CA LEU A 88 0.23 10.44 -7.98
C LEU A 88 -0.06 10.17 -6.51
N LEU A 89 0.10 11.19 -5.65
CA LEU A 89 -0.22 11.10 -4.23
C LEU A 89 -1.72 10.87 -4.00
N ALA A 90 -2.58 11.55 -4.77
CA ALA A 90 -4.02 11.35 -4.72
C ALA A 90 -4.42 9.94 -5.19
N GLN A 91 -3.77 9.40 -6.24
CA GLN A 91 -3.97 8.01 -6.68
C GLN A 91 -3.56 7.00 -5.61
N ALA A 92 -2.42 7.21 -4.94
CA ALA A 92 -1.97 6.37 -3.84
C ALA A 92 -2.97 6.39 -2.67
N ALA A 93 -3.44 7.58 -2.28
CA ALA A 93 -4.43 7.73 -1.22
C ALA A 93 -5.76 7.04 -1.57
N ALA A 94 -6.22 7.16 -2.82
CA ALA A 94 -7.41 6.49 -3.30
C ALA A 94 -7.26 4.96 -3.27
N ALA A 95 -6.13 4.42 -3.76
CA ALA A 95 -5.84 2.99 -3.73
C ALA A 95 -5.87 2.41 -2.31
N ILE A 96 -5.27 3.13 -1.35
CA ILE A 96 -5.29 2.73 0.07
C ILE A 96 -6.71 2.73 0.64
N ARG A 97 -7.53 3.74 0.34
CA ARG A 97 -8.94 3.79 0.79
C ARG A 97 -9.74 2.62 0.23
N THR A 98 -9.64 2.37 -1.07
CA THR A 98 -10.31 1.24 -1.73
C THR A 98 -9.90 -0.10 -1.12
N ALA A 99 -8.60 -0.31 -0.91
CA ALA A 99 -8.11 -1.53 -0.27
C ALA A 99 -8.67 -1.68 1.15
N ARG A 100 -8.64 -0.60 1.94
CA ARG A 100 -9.15 -0.59 3.31
C ARG A 100 -10.65 -0.91 3.40
N GLU A 101 -11.45 -0.41 2.46
CA GLU A 101 -12.90 -0.68 2.39
C GLU A 101 -13.22 -2.14 2.04
N ALA A 102 -12.29 -2.83 1.38
CA ALA A 102 -12.43 -4.23 0.97
C ALA A 102 -11.91 -5.25 2.00
N LEU A 103 -11.34 -4.79 3.13
CA LEU A 103 -10.71 -5.63 4.18
C LEU A 103 -11.61 -5.88 5.39
#